data_AF-A0A3R7TGV4-F1
#
_entry.id   AF-A0A3R7TGV4-F1
#
_cell.length_a   1.000
_cell.length_b   1.000
_cell.length_c   1.000
_cell.angle_alpha   90.00
_cell.angle_beta   90.00
_cell.angle_gamma   90.00
#
_symmetry.space_group_name_H-M   'P 1'
#
loop_
_entity.id
_entity.type
_entity.pdbx_description
1 polymer ?
#
loop_
_entity_poly.entity_id
_entity_poly.type
_entity_poly.pdbx_seq_one_letter_code
_entity_poly.pdbx_strand_id
1 'polypeptide(L)'
;ISYLLVSPDMHKTHHHYRLPYTDKNYGNIFSVWDRLFGTYAEFDRDNIVYGVDVFPDEKKNNEIGSLLKQPFEKYQRPTMSQTD
;
A
#
# COMPACT_ATOMS: atom_id res chain seq x y z
N ILE A 1 -7.78 -15.69 12.14
CA ILE A 1 -8.82 -14.90 11.44
C ILE A 1 -8.44 -14.68 9.98
N SER A 2 -7.25 -14.09 9.71
CA SER A 2 -6.71 -13.80 8.36
C SER A 2 -6.43 -14.99 7.43
N TYR A 3 -6.92 -16.19 7.76
CA TYR A 3 -6.87 -17.35 6.87
C TYR A 3 -8.04 -17.36 5.89
N LEU A 4 -9.22 -16.89 6.32
CA LEU A 4 -10.44 -16.84 5.51
C LEU A 4 -10.98 -15.42 5.31
N LEU A 5 -10.92 -14.58 6.36
CA LEU A 5 -11.45 -13.21 6.32
C LEU A 5 -10.32 -12.20 6.39
N VAL A 6 -10.44 -11.11 5.63
CA VAL A 6 -9.51 -9.99 5.70
C VAL A 6 -9.71 -9.28 7.03
N SER A 7 -8.67 -9.28 7.87
CA SER A 7 -8.66 -8.47 9.09
C SER A 7 -8.14 -7.07 8.77
N PRO A 8 -8.48 -6.05 9.59
CA PRO A 8 -7.90 -4.72 9.43
C PRO A 8 -6.37 -4.76 9.43
N ASP A 9 -5.78 -5.63 10.25
CA ASP A 9 -4.33 -5.80 10.32
C ASP A 9 -3.71 -6.29 9.02
N MET A 10 -4.26 -7.36 8.45
CA MET A 10 -3.82 -7.88 7.16
C MET A 10 -3.93 -6.80 6.07
N HIS A 11 -5.04 -6.06 6.07
CA HIS A 11 -5.28 -5.02 5.07
C HIS A 11 -4.29 -3.85 5.17
N LYS A 12 -3.74 -3.54 6.35
CA LYS A 12 -2.76 -2.46 6.50
C LYS A 12 -1.48 -2.68 5.67
N THR A 13 -1.12 -3.94 5.38
CA THR A 13 0.04 -4.23 4.51
C THR A 13 -0.13 -3.61 3.12
N HIS A 14 -1.35 -3.66 2.56
CA HIS A 14 -1.68 -3.04 1.27
C HIS A 14 -1.50 -1.51 1.30
N HIS A 15 -1.74 -0.88 2.46
CA HIS A 15 -1.55 0.56 2.65
C HIS A 15 -0.12 0.97 2.98
N HIS A 16 0.82 0.03 3.01
CA HIS A 16 2.23 0.38 3.17
C HIS A 16 2.70 1.17 1.96
N TYR A 17 3.52 2.20 2.20
CA TYR A 17 3.89 3.18 1.18
C TYR A 17 4.73 2.64 0.03
N ARG A 18 5.37 1.47 0.18
CA ARG A 18 6.37 0.95 -0.76
C ARG A 18 6.04 -0.44 -1.30
N LEU A 19 6.52 -0.68 -2.52
CA LEU A 19 6.56 -2.00 -3.12
C LEU A 19 7.55 -2.94 -2.38
N PRO A 20 7.31 -4.27 -2.41
CA PRO A 20 6.16 -4.93 -3.04
C PRO A 20 4.88 -4.88 -2.19
N TYR A 21 4.94 -4.38 -0.94
CA TYR A 21 3.87 -4.51 0.04
C TYR A 21 2.59 -3.74 -0.32
N THR A 22 2.72 -2.58 -0.98
CA THR A 22 1.57 -1.88 -1.58
C THR A 22 0.77 -2.79 -2.50
N ASP A 23 1.46 -3.68 -3.22
CA ASP A 23 0.89 -4.65 -4.16
C ASP A 23 0.67 -6.05 -3.54
N LYS A 24 0.21 -6.07 -2.29
CA LYS A 24 -0.15 -7.28 -1.53
C LYS A 24 -1.47 -7.11 -0.80
N ASN A 25 -2.10 -8.23 -0.43
CA ASN A 25 -3.32 -8.29 0.39
C ASN A 25 -4.50 -7.48 -0.18
N TYR A 26 -4.84 -7.69 -1.46
CA TYR A 26 -5.89 -6.97 -2.19
C TYR A 26 -7.32 -7.36 -1.78
N GLY A 27 -7.50 -8.49 -1.10
CA GLY A 27 -8.81 -8.95 -0.68
C GLY A 27 -9.55 -7.89 0.15
N ASN A 28 -10.84 -7.70 -0.13
CA ASN A 28 -11.72 -6.82 0.66
C ASN A 28 -12.42 -7.59 1.80
N ILE A 29 -12.95 -8.79 1.50
CA ILE A 29 -13.70 -9.61 2.46
C ILE A 29 -12.99 -10.93 2.74
N PHE A 30 -12.59 -11.67 1.69
CA PHE A 30 -12.00 -13.00 1.82
C PHE A 30 -10.51 -13.00 1.48
N SER A 31 -9.67 -13.39 2.45
CA SER A 31 -8.21 -13.48 2.30
C SER A 31 -7.76 -14.70 1.51
N VAL A 32 -8.68 -15.64 1.23
CA VAL A 32 -8.38 -16.85 0.45
C VAL A 32 -7.91 -16.51 -0.96
N TRP A 33 -8.43 -15.43 -1.55
CA TRP A 33 -8.04 -14.97 -2.87
C TRP A 33 -6.57 -14.57 -2.91
N ASP A 34 -6.09 -13.83 -1.91
CA ASP A 34 -4.69 -13.44 -1.84
C ASP A 34 -3.73 -14.63 -1.72
N ARG A 35 -4.19 -15.69 -1.06
CA ARG A 35 -3.42 -16.94 -0.93
C ARG A 35 -3.42 -17.74 -2.24
N LEU A 36 -4.57 -17.84 -2.89
CA LEU A 36 -4.73 -18.55 -4.16
C LEU A 36 -3.94 -17.89 -5.30
N PHE A 37 -3.90 -16.55 -5.33
CA PHE A 37 -3.22 -15.79 -6.38
C PHE A 37 -1.82 -15.30 -5.98
N GLY A 38 -1.30 -15.69 -4.80
CA GLY A 38 0.07 -15.37 -4.37
C GLY A 38 0.32 -13.89 -4.03
N THR A 39 -0.73 -13.12 -3.78
CA THR A 39 -0.65 -11.72 -3.35
C THR A 39 -0.69 -11.57 -1.83
N TYR A 40 -0.82 -12.66 -1.07
CA TYR A 40 -0.70 -12.63 0.39
C TYR A 40 0.73 -12.29 0.82
N ALA A 41 0.88 -11.28 1.68
CA ALA A 41 2.12 -11.01 2.40
C ALA A 41 1.81 -10.69 3.86
N GLU A 42 2.65 -11.23 4.75
CA GLU A 42 2.66 -10.83 6.14
C GLU A 42 3.68 -9.69 6.31
N PHE A 43 3.32 -8.68 7.08
CA PHE A 43 4.17 -7.54 7.35
C PHE A 43 3.99 -7.12 8.81
N ASP A 44 5.10 -6.75 9.45
CA ASP A 44 5.08 -6.30 10.83
C ASP A 44 4.32 -4.99 10.95
N ARG A 45 3.24 -4.99 11.74
CA ARG A 45 2.37 -3.84 11.96
C ARG A 45 3.15 -2.65 12.50
N ASP A 46 4.14 -2.88 13.34
CA ASP A 46 4.88 -1.80 14.00
C ASP A 46 5.79 -1.03 13.02
N ASN A 47 6.05 -1.62 11.84
CA ASN A 47 6.84 -1.02 10.77
C ASN A 47 5.99 -0.40 9.65
N ILE A 48 4.66 -0.33 9.80
CA ILE A 48 3.78 0.21 8.76
C ILE A 48 3.91 1.73 8.68
N VAL A 49 4.47 2.18 7.55
CA VAL A 49 4.42 3.58 7.10
C VAL A 49 3.34 3.71 6.03
N TYR A 50 2.38 4.62 6.25
CA TYR A 50 1.28 4.89 5.33
C TYR A 50 1.66 5.86 4.23
N GLY A 51 1.04 5.72 3.07
CA GLY A 51 1.16 6.66 1.97
C GLY A 51 1.50 5.96 0.67
N VAL A 52 2.24 6.65 -0.18
CA VAL A 52 2.76 6.17 -1.46
C VAL A 52 4.13 6.81 -1.66
N ASP A 53 5.13 6.00 -1.96
CA ASP A 53 6.55 6.37 -2.04
C ASP A 53 6.86 7.51 -3.02
N VAL A 54 6.06 7.65 -4.07
CA VAL A 54 6.16 8.72 -5.06
C VAL A 54 5.73 10.09 -4.51
N PHE A 55 4.88 10.15 -3.49
CA PHE A 55 4.37 11.40 -2.92
C PHE A 55 4.77 11.55 -1.44
N PRO A 56 6.06 11.76 -1.10
CA PRO A 56 6.52 11.86 0.29
C PRO A 56 6.29 13.23 0.94
N ASP A 57 5.88 14.26 0.19
CA ASP A 57 5.73 15.62 0.69
C ASP A 57 4.42 15.79 1.47
N GLU A 58 4.50 15.71 2.80
CA GLU A 58 3.36 15.86 3.70
C GLU A 58 2.62 17.19 3.53
N LYS A 59 3.32 18.30 3.23
CA LYS A 59 2.64 19.60 3.10
C LYS A 59 1.74 19.61 1.87
N LYS A 60 2.27 19.14 0.74
CA LYS A 60 1.47 19.02 -0.50
C LYS A 60 0.31 18.04 -0.34
N ASN A 61 0.53 16.92 0.35
CA ASN A 61 -0.50 15.91 0.56
C ASN A 61 -1.64 16.35 1.50
N ASN A 62 -1.42 17.41 2.29
CA ASN A 62 -2.44 18.01 3.16
C ASN A 62 -3.20 19.18 2.50
N GLU A 63 -2.80 19.59 1.29
CA GLU A 63 -3.42 20.70 0.57
C GLU A 63 -4.34 20.19 -0.55
N ILE A 64 -5.65 20.45 -0.42
CA ILE A 64 -6.64 20.05 -1.44
C ILE A 64 -6.25 20.55 -2.85
N GLY A 65 -5.75 21.78 -2.95
CA GLY A 65 -5.35 22.35 -4.25
C GLY A 65 -4.17 21.62 -4.90
N SER A 66 -3.27 21.06 -4.09
CA SER A 66 -2.14 20.24 -4.55
C SER A 66 -2.63 18.86 -4.98
N LEU A 67 -3.50 18.22 -4.18
CA LEU A 67 -4.12 16.92 -4.53
C LEU A 67 -4.95 16.97 -5.82
N LEU A 68 -5.70 18.06 -6.05
CA LEU A 68 -6.51 18.22 -7.27
C LEU A 68 -5.65 18.40 -8.54
N LYS A 69 -4.40 18.86 -8.40
CA LYS A 69 -3.46 19.02 -9.52
C LYS A 69 -2.68 17.74 -9.83
N GLN A 70 -2.56 16.84 -8.85
CA GLN A 70 -1.77 15.60 -8.93
C GLN A 70 -2.08 14.73 -10.17
N PRO A 71 -3.33 14.56 -10.64
CA PRO A 71 -3.62 13.79 -11.85
C PRO A 71 -3.01 14.35 -13.15
N PHE A 72 -2.61 15.63 -13.15
CA PHE A 72 -2.02 16.32 -14.29
C PHE A 72 -0.49 16.46 -14.18
N GLU A 73 0.10 16.02 -13.07
CA GLU A 73 1.55 15.98 -12.90
C GLU A 73 2.18 14.86 -13.73
N LYS A 74 3.49 14.97 -13.98
CA LYS A 74 4.21 13.91 -14.69
C LYS A 74 4.22 12.65 -13.83
N TYR A 75 3.98 11.51 -14.47
CA TYR A 75 4.07 10.20 -13.81
C TYR A 75 5.44 10.02 -13.13
N GLN A 76 5.40 9.66 -11.85
CA GLN A 76 6.57 9.30 -11.07
C GLN A 76 6.61 7.77 -10.96
N ARG A 77 7.78 7.19 -11.21
CA ARG A 77 7.98 5.75 -11.08
C ARG A 77 8.10 5.38 -9.59
N PRO A 78 7.38 4.36 -9.10
CA PRO A 78 7.60 3.82 -7.77
C PRO A 78 9.05 3.42 -7.55
N THR A 79 9.53 3.62 -6.34
CA THR A 79 10.85 3.20 -5.90
C THR A 79 10.76 1.72 -5.55
N MET A 80 11.15 0.85 -6.47
CA MET A 80 11.45 -0.54 -6.11
C MET A 80 12.71 -0.53 -5.24
N SER A 81 12.67 -1.14 -4.05
CA SER A 81 13.92 -1.36 -3.32
C SER A 81 14.82 -2.28 -4.16
N GLN A 82 15.96 -1.74 -4.57
CA GLN A 82 17.12 -2.59 -4.82
C GLN A 82 17.54 -3.06 -3.42
N THR A 83 17.44 -4.36 -3.17
CA THR A 83 17.86 -5.07 -1.93
C THR A 83 17.09 -4.73 -0.65
N ASP A 84 16.29 -5.70 -0.18
CA ASP A 84 16.22 -6.11 1.24
C ASP A 84 16.61 -7.60 1.27
#